data_AF-A0A0N1NZJ9-F1
#
_entry.id   AF-A0A0N1NZJ9-F1
#
_cell.length_a   1.000
_cell.length_b   1.000
_cell.length_c   1.000
_cell.angle_alpha   90.00
_cell.angle_beta   90.00
_cell.angle_gamma   90.00
#
_symmetry.space_group_name_H-M   'P 1'
#
loop_
_entity.id
_entity.type
_entity.pdbx_description
1 polymer ?
#
loop_
_entity_poly.entity_id
_entity_poly.type
_entity_poly.pdbx_seq_one_letter_code
_entity_poly.pdbx_strand_id
1 'polypeptide(L)'
;MECKKQFSDLDDDCIRQIVKLLPQRDLKHFSMVNKQCRALSLDVIFKSVEAFSNREDESLVAATLRSVYRSQDVAPYIRVLSICLLPIWSNLNNTLHSNIDLIQMLTCFLSKYGMVRQLSLVGITLSPQAKRVFGKPVFNEIRVLQIEDFSQPSMLIAACPNLEVFSSTYPIAKPKTTFKAIAEHPQLTSVRLQPYGRKDMHIRGPRGWTRGQLKDICSLLKGVKKLFLAGHLGYNTETLLVNALCVPDGVEWLNLSVEINRHVNNGGLYDEYREMVVSRRMTPRSANRISEGLLRRCPSLLQVDLRFYNVTHSYSAQARVAGTEPKITRVKLACLDAVRPFPGMI
;
A
#
# COMPACT_ATOMS: atom_id res chain seq x y z
N MET A 1 23.18 8.19 -56.60
CA MET A 1 23.40 8.58 -55.19
C MET A 1 22.38 7.84 -54.36
N GLU A 2 22.79 6.90 -53.51
CA GLU A 2 21.86 6.24 -52.59
C GLU A 2 21.48 7.19 -51.46
N CYS A 3 20.18 7.37 -51.23
CA CYS A 3 19.67 8.18 -50.14
C CYS A 3 20.00 7.46 -48.82
N LYS A 4 20.86 8.07 -47.99
CA LYS A 4 21.16 7.52 -46.66
C LYS A 4 19.89 7.55 -45.82
N LYS A 5 19.33 6.37 -45.53
CA LYS A 5 18.20 6.23 -44.61
C LYS A 5 18.58 6.77 -43.24
N GLN A 6 17.76 7.67 -42.71
CA GLN A 6 17.90 8.25 -41.38
C GLN A 6 16.83 7.70 -40.45
N PHE A 7 17.08 7.78 -39.14
CA PHE A 7 16.09 7.36 -38.13
C PHE A 7 14.79 8.17 -38.20
N SER A 8 14.85 9.42 -38.69
CA SER A 8 13.69 10.26 -38.97
C SER A 8 12.77 9.73 -40.07
N ASP A 9 13.23 8.75 -40.85
CA ASP A 9 12.45 8.13 -41.92
C ASP A 9 11.53 7.01 -41.40
N LEU A 10 11.64 6.66 -40.11
CA LEU A 10 10.73 5.73 -39.46
C LEU A 10 9.38 6.39 -39.21
N ASP A 11 8.31 5.66 -39.49
CA ASP A 11 6.97 6.07 -39.11
C ASP A 11 6.75 6.00 -37.58
N ASP A 12 5.68 6.66 -37.13
CA ASP A 12 5.30 6.73 -35.71
C ASP A 12 5.09 5.33 -35.10
N ASP A 13 4.57 4.37 -35.86
CA ASP A 13 4.29 3.02 -35.37
C ASP A 13 5.58 2.23 -35.09
N CYS A 14 6.56 2.34 -35.99
CA CYS A 14 7.90 1.79 -35.80
C CYS A 14 8.58 2.40 -34.57
N ILE A 15 8.50 3.74 -34.43
CA ILE A 15 9.07 4.42 -33.25
C ILE A 15 8.36 3.97 -31.98
N ARG A 16 7.03 3.82 -31.96
CA ARG A 16 6.27 3.31 -30.81
C ARG A 16 6.68 1.90 -30.42
N GLN A 17 6.96 1.02 -31.39
CA GLN A 17 7.47 -0.32 -31.10
C GLN A 17 8.86 -0.27 -30.47
N ILE A 18 9.75 0.60 -30.97
CA ILE A 18 11.08 0.82 -30.38
C ILE A 18 10.94 1.31 -28.93
N VAL A 19 10.12 2.33 -28.68
CA VAL A 19 9.86 2.88 -27.34
C VAL A 19 9.38 1.79 -26.37
N LYS A 20 8.48 0.89 -26.80
CA LYS A 20 7.99 -0.21 -25.94
C LYS A 20 9.07 -1.22 -25.55
N LEU A 21 10.10 -1.38 -26.38
CA LEU A 21 11.19 -2.32 -26.18
C LEU A 21 12.38 -1.72 -25.42
N LEU A 22 12.48 -0.39 -25.37
CA LEU A 22 13.58 0.29 -24.70
C LEU A 22 13.48 0.17 -23.17
N PRO A 23 14.59 -0.12 -22.47
CA PRO A 23 14.66 0.00 -21.03
C PRO A 23 14.33 1.43 -20.57
N GLN A 24 13.71 1.57 -19.39
CA GLN A 24 13.27 2.87 -18.87
C GLN A 24 14.42 3.91 -18.74
N ARG A 25 15.64 3.44 -18.44
CA ARG A 25 16.85 4.29 -18.40
C ARG A 25 17.20 4.91 -19.77
N ASP A 26 16.88 4.21 -20.85
CA ASP A 26 17.25 4.57 -22.22
C ASP A 26 16.14 5.40 -22.87
N LEU A 27 14.88 5.23 -22.42
CA LEU A 27 13.74 6.05 -22.84
C LEU A 27 13.94 7.54 -22.61
N LYS A 28 14.57 7.93 -21.49
CA LYS A 28 14.86 9.35 -21.23
C LYS A 28 15.80 9.93 -22.30
N HIS A 29 16.88 9.22 -22.61
CA HIS A 29 17.82 9.63 -23.65
C HIS A 29 17.15 9.64 -25.03
N PHE A 30 16.36 8.61 -25.33
CA PHE A 30 15.62 8.51 -26.60
C PHE A 30 14.64 9.68 -26.80
N SER A 31 13.92 10.08 -25.74
CA SER A 31 13.01 11.24 -25.79
C SER A 31 13.70 12.57 -26.04
N MET A 32 15.04 12.65 -25.91
CA MET A 32 15.82 13.86 -26.17
C MET A 32 16.32 13.96 -27.62
N VAL A 33 16.17 12.90 -28.43
CA VAL A 33 16.69 12.85 -29.81
C VAL A 33 16.02 13.88 -30.71
N ASN A 34 14.68 13.93 -30.71
CA ASN A 34 13.92 14.93 -31.47
C ASN A 34 12.49 15.08 -30.88
N LYS A 35 11.70 16.03 -31.42
CA LYS A 35 10.33 16.31 -30.95
C LYS A 35 9.37 15.13 -31.12
N GLN A 36 9.51 14.37 -32.21
CA GLN A 36 8.66 13.20 -32.50
C GLN A 36 8.94 12.06 -31.51
N CYS A 37 10.22 11.70 -31.31
CA CYS A 37 10.66 10.75 -30.30
C CYS A 37 10.22 11.18 -28.91
N ARG A 38 10.30 12.48 -28.59
CA ARG A 38 9.77 13.03 -27.35
C ARG A 38 8.29 12.70 -27.20
N ALA A 39 7.45 13.18 -28.11
CA ALA A 39 5.99 13.01 -28.05
C ALA A 39 5.56 11.54 -27.97
N LEU A 40 6.19 10.67 -28.77
CA LEU A 40 5.90 9.23 -28.82
C LEU A 40 6.45 8.43 -27.63
N SER A 41 7.33 9.03 -26.82
CA SER A 41 7.85 8.39 -25.60
C SER A 41 7.13 8.83 -24.33
N LEU A 42 6.37 9.93 -24.35
CA LEU A 42 5.76 10.49 -23.13
C LEU A 42 4.76 9.51 -22.51
N ASP A 43 3.95 8.83 -23.31
CA ASP A 43 2.99 7.84 -22.80
C ASP A 43 3.67 6.68 -22.08
N VAL A 44 4.81 6.19 -22.57
CA VAL A 44 5.57 5.10 -21.94
C VAL A 44 6.40 5.60 -20.76
N ILE A 45 7.05 6.75 -20.87
CA ILE A 45 7.82 7.37 -19.78
C ILE A 45 6.90 7.66 -18.59
N PHE A 46 5.76 8.32 -18.83
CA PHE A 46 4.82 8.76 -17.79
C PHE A 46 3.78 7.71 -17.37
N LYS A 47 3.76 6.52 -18.02
CA LYS A 47 2.98 5.37 -17.56
C LYS A 47 3.30 4.96 -16.12
N SER A 48 4.53 5.18 -15.67
CA SER A 48 5.00 4.77 -14.35
C SER A 48 5.73 5.88 -13.60
N VAL A 49 5.43 7.15 -13.91
CA VAL A 49 6.09 8.24 -13.18
C VAL A 49 5.60 8.23 -11.74
N GLU A 50 6.44 7.72 -10.84
CA GLU A 50 6.41 8.05 -9.42
C GLU A 50 6.72 9.55 -9.31
N ALA A 51 5.68 10.38 -9.53
CA ALA A 51 5.88 11.78 -9.83
C ALA A 51 6.50 12.57 -8.66
N PHE A 52 6.29 12.18 -7.40
CA PHE A 52 6.74 12.96 -6.25
C PHE A 52 7.09 12.04 -5.07
N SER A 53 8.30 11.47 -5.10
CA SER A 53 8.86 10.67 -4.00
C SER A 53 10.17 11.28 -3.50
N ASN A 54 10.15 12.58 -3.21
CA ASN A 54 11.28 13.21 -2.52
C ASN A 54 10.81 13.65 -1.14
N ARG A 55 11.68 13.49 -0.14
CA ARG A 55 11.51 13.99 1.24
C ARG A 55 11.61 15.53 1.25
N GLU A 56 10.78 16.17 0.46
CA GLU A 56 10.85 17.58 0.13
C GLU A 56 9.86 18.40 0.95
N ASP A 57 10.17 19.69 1.04
CA ASP A 57 9.28 20.71 1.58
C ASP A 57 7.95 20.72 0.80
N GLU A 58 6.84 20.95 1.53
CA GLU A 58 5.48 21.06 0.99
C GLU A 58 5.42 22.06 -0.17
N SER A 59 6.18 23.17 -0.05
CA SER A 59 6.28 24.21 -1.07
C SER A 59 6.78 23.69 -2.42
N LEU A 60 7.77 22.79 -2.41
CA LEU A 60 8.38 22.21 -3.60
C LEU A 60 7.46 21.16 -4.23
N VAL A 61 6.81 20.33 -3.41
CA VAL A 61 5.79 19.39 -3.87
C VAL A 61 4.64 20.13 -4.57
N ALA A 62 4.13 21.20 -3.96
CA ALA A 62 3.08 22.03 -4.55
C ALA A 62 3.55 22.75 -5.83
N ALA A 63 4.78 23.27 -5.88
CA ALA A 63 5.34 23.90 -7.07
C ALA A 63 5.49 22.89 -8.22
N THR A 64 5.95 21.68 -7.93
CA THR A 64 6.15 20.64 -8.94
C THR A 64 4.82 20.11 -9.45
N LEU A 65 3.85 19.85 -8.56
CA LEU A 65 2.48 19.51 -8.97
C LEU A 65 1.85 20.62 -9.83
N ARG A 66 2.10 21.89 -9.51
CA ARG A 66 1.62 23.04 -10.29
C ARG A 66 2.25 23.10 -11.68
N SER A 67 3.55 22.85 -11.77
CA SER A 67 4.30 22.79 -13.03
C SER A 67 3.76 21.67 -13.92
N VAL A 68 3.58 20.48 -13.35
CA VAL A 68 3.02 19.32 -14.04
C VAL A 68 1.58 19.59 -14.46
N TYR A 69 0.73 20.11 -13.57
CA TYR A 69 -0.66 20.47 -13.89
C TYR A 69 -0.77 21.46 -15.06
N ARG A 70 0.18 22.37 -15.22
CA ARG A 70 0.21 23.34 -16.33
C ARG A 70 0.78 22.76 -17.63
N SER A 71 1.49 21.62 -17.57
CA SER A 71 2.06 20.98 -18.75
C SER A 71 1.00 20.22 -19.54
N GLN A 72 0.66 20.75 -20.73
CA GLN A 72 -0.26 20.08 -21.66
C GLN A 72 0.35 18.80 -22.24
N ASP A 73 1.67 18.74 -22.34
CA ASP A 73 2.39 17.60 -22.91
C ASP A 73 2.53 16.43 -21.94
N VAL A 74 2.56 16.68 -20.62
CA VAL A 74 2.87 15.65 -19.62
C VAL A 74 1.63 15.21 -18.86
N ALA A 75 0.82 16.16 -18.39
CA ALA A 75 -0.28 15.87 -17.47
C ALA A 75 -1.29 14.82 -17.98
N PRO A 76 -1.68 14.81 -19.27
CA PRO A 76 -2.61 13.80 -19.80
C PRO A 76 -2.06 12.37 -19.79
N TYR A 77 -0.75 12.18 -19.68
CA TYR A 77 -0.09 10.87 -19.75
C TYR A 77 0.24 10.27 -18.38
N ILE A 78 0.06 11.02 -17.30
CA ILE A 78 0.32 10.52 -15.94
C ILE A 78 -0.71 9.44 -15.58
N ARG A 79 -0.23 8.23 -15.31
CA ARG A 79 -1.06 7.09 -14.85
C ARG A 79 -0.82 6.74 -13.39
N VAL A 80 0.35 7.07 -12.86
CA VAL A 80 0.72 6.87 -11.47
C VAL A 80 1.03 8.23 -10.87
N LEU A 81 0.48 8.52 -9.70
CA LEU A 81 0.73 9.75 -8.96
C LEU A 81 1.05 9.39 -7.52
N SER A 82 2.26 9.68 -7.08
CA SER A 82 2.68 9.50 -5.69
C SER A 82 3.07 10.84 -5.11
N ILE A 83 2.54 11.20 -3.94
CA ILE A 83 2.85 12.42 -3.19
C ILE A 83 3.24 12.01 -1.77
N CYS A 84 4.44 12.41 -1.36
CA CYS A 84 5.01 12.07 -0.06
C CYS A 84 5.39 13.33 0.72
N LEU A 85 4.68 13.61 1.81
CA LEU A 85 4.95 14.70 2.73
C LEU A 85 5.43 14.11 4.06
N LEU A 86 6.72 13.80 4.17
CA LEU A 86 7.26 13.34 5.44
C LEU A 86 7.55 14.57 6.32
N PRO A 87 7.02 14.64 7.56
CA PRO A 87 7.34 15.73 8.47
C PRO A 87 8.85 15.77 8.67
N ILE A 88 9.48 16.91 8.34
CA ILE A 88 10.89 17.17 8.65
C ILE A 88 10.98 17.31 10.17
N TRP A 89 11.75 16.45 10.82
CA TRP A 89 11.75 16.27 12.28
C TRP A 89 12.19 17.52 13.05
N SER A 90 12.74 18.53 12.37
CA SER A 90 13.17 19.79 12.98
C SER A 90 12.03 20.71 13.44
N ASN A 91 10.77 20.48 13.01
CA ASN A 91 9.63 21.38 13.32
C ASN A 91 8.44 20.66 13.99
N LEU A 92 8.70 19.67 14.87
CA LEU A 92 7.66 18.93 15.60
C LEU A 92 6.74 19.80 16.49
N ASN A 93 7.11 21.06 16.74
CA ASN A 93 6.44 21.86 17.73
C ASN A 93 5.47 22.93 17.20
N ASN A 94 5.35 23.26 15.90
CA ASN A 94 4.48 24.42 15.58
C ASN A 94 3.83 24.56 14.19
N THR A 95 3.91 23.61 13.27
CA THR A 95 3.25 23.84 11.97
C THR A 95 2.46 22.63 11.48
N LEU A 96 1.23 22.52 12.00
CA LEU A 96 0.10 22.00 11.22
C LEU A 96 -0.16 22.97 10.05
N HIS A 97 0.76 23.04 9.09
CA HIS A 97 0.50 23.76 7.86
C HIS A 97 -0.65 23.07 7.14
N SER A 98 -1.65 23.88 6.83
CA SER A 98 -2.87 23.43 6.22
C SER A 98 -2.57 23.14 4.76
N ASN A 99 -2.43 21.86 4.39
CA ASN A 99 -2.16 21.38 3.02
C ASN A 99 -3.31 21.67 2.02
N ILE A 100 -4.19 22.64 2.28
CA ILE A 100 -5.41 22.91 1.49
C ILE A 100 -5.04 23.19 0.04
N ASP A 101 -4.04 24.03 -0.21
CA ASP A 101 -3.66 24.41 -1.57
C ASP A 101 -3.17 23.22 -2.38
N LEU A 102 -2.36 22.35 -1.75
CA LEU A 102 -1.91 21.10 -2.35
C LEU A 102 -3.09 20.18 -2.65
N ILE A 103 -4.01 20.04 -1.69
CA ILE A 103 -5.21 19.20 -1.85
C ILE A 103 -6.15 19.72 -2.94
N GLN A 104 -6.39 21.03 -3.00
CA GLN A 104 -7.17 21.66 -4.05
C GLN A 104 -6.52 21.43 -5.41
N MET A 105 -5.21 21.62 -5.51
CA MET A 105 -4.48 21.40 -6.75
C MET A 105 -4.50 19.94 -7.18
N LEU A 106 -4.30 19.00 -6.25
CA LEU A 106 -4.42 17.57 -6.51
C LEU A 106 -5.84 17.22 -7.00
N THR A 107 -6.86 17.77 -6.35
CA THR A 107 -8.26 17.55 -6.74
C THR A 107 -8.53 18.07 -8.15
N CYS A 108 -8.07 19.28 -8.48
CA CYS A 108 -8.16 19.85 -9.82
C CYS A 108 -7.39 19.02 -10.85
N PHE A 109 -6.19 18.54 -10.50
CA PHE A 109 -5.38 17.69 -11.36
C PHE A 109 -6.09 16.38 -11.69
N LEU A 110 -6.56 15.66 -10.67
CA LEU A 110 -7.26 14.39 -10.83
C LEU A 110 -8.56 14.55 -11.61
N SER A 111 -9.31 15.62 -11.36
CA SER A 111 -10.57 15.89 -12.06
C SER A 111 -10.35 16.28 -13.53
N LYS A 112 -9.30 17.03 -13.83
CA LYS A 112 -9.00 17.51 -15.19
C LYS A 112 -8.35 16.43 -16.06
N TYR A 113 -7.32 15.79 -15.53
CA TYR A 113 -6.50 14.87 -16.33
C TYR A 113 -6.92 13.42 -16.22
N GLY A 114 -7.81 13.08 -15.28
CA GLY A 114 -8.76 11.96 -15.35
C GLY A 114 -8.21 10.60 -15.77
N MET A 115 -6.90 10.36 -15.75
CA MET A 115 -6.23 9.18 -16.29
C MET A 115 -5.35 8.50 -15.24
N VAL A 116 -5.22 9.11 -14.07
CA VAL A 116 -4.47 8.54 -12.94
C VAL A 116 -5.18 7.28 -12.48
N ARG A 117 -4.49 6.14 -12.60
CA ARG A 117 -4.97 4.82 -12.18
C ARG A 117 -4.45 4.42 -10.81
N GLN A 118 -3.27 4.92 -10.44
CA GLN A 118 -2.65 4.66 -9.15
C GLN A 118 -2.36 5.98 -8.42
N LEU A 119 -2.89 6.11 -7.22
CA LEU A 119 -2.68 7.27 -6.35
C LEU A 119 -2.03 6.80 -5.04
N SER A 120 -0.89 7.39 -4.69
CA SER A 120 -0.22 7.18 -3.40
C SER A 120 -0.09 8.51 -2.66
N LEU A 121 -0.59 8.59 -1.43
CA LEU A 121 -0.53 9.78 -0.57
C LEU A 121 0.06 9.42 0.78
N VAL A 122 1.25 9.93 1.09
CA VAL A 122 1.98 9.61 2.32
C VAL A 122 2.15 10.88 3.16
N GLY A 123 1.76 10.84 4.43
CA GLY A 123 1.97 11.94 5.39
C GLY A 123 1.06 13.15 5.20
N ILE A 124 -0.02 13.01 4.43
CA ILE A 124 -0.95 14.11 4.15
C ILE A 124 -2.02 14.21 5.24
N THR A 125 -2.03 15.33 5.96
CA THR A 125 -3.06 15.63 6.97
C THR A 125 -4.16 16.52 6.40
N LEU A 126 -5.41 16.07 6.47
CA LEU A 126 -6.57 16.87 6.07
C LEU A 126 -7.04 17.81 7.19
N SER A 127 -6.94 19.11 6.94
CA SER A 127 -7.65 20.12 7.73
C SER A 127 -9.18 20.00 7.52
N PRO A 128 -10.01 20.51 8.45
CA PRO A 128 -11.48 20.52 8.28
C PRO A 128 -11.95 21.17 6.96
N GLN A 129 -11.24 22.18 6.48
CA GLN A 129 -11.52 22.84 5.21
C GLN A 129 -11.15 21.96 4.01
N ALA A 130 -10.00 21.26 4.04
CA ALA A 130 -9.60 20.30 3.00
C ALA A 130 -10.63 19.17 2.79
N LYS A 131 -11.37 18.79 3.84
CA LYS A 131 -12.45 17.79 3.74
C LYS A 131 -13.57 18.23 2.78
N ARG A 132 -13.91 19.53 2.78
CA ARG A 132 -14.96 20.05 1.88
C ARG A 132 -14.55 19.99 0.41
N VAL A 133 -13.25 20.01 0.14
CA VAL A 133 -12.67 19.93 -1.21
C VAL A 133 -12.74 18.50 -1.74
N PHE A 134 -12.36 17.51 -0.94
CA PHE A 134 -12.40 16.09 -1.34
C PHE A 134 -13.80 15.46 -1.33
N GLY A 135 -14.79 16.04 -0.65
CA GLY A 135 -16.12 15.44 -0.54
C GLY A 135 -17.00 15.54 -1.80
N LYS A 136 -16.51 16.16 -2.88
CA LYS A 136 -17.28 16.45 -4.11
C LYS A 136 -16.84 15.68 -5.36
N PRO A 137 -15.54 15.48 -5.64
CA PRO A 137 -15.11 14.87 -6.89
C PRO A 137 -15.25 13.34 -6.84
N VAL A 138 -15.45 12.75 -8.01
CA VAL A 138 -15.42 11.30 -8.23
C VAL A 138 -14.26 10.99 -9.18
N PHE A 139 -13.36 10.12 -8.76
CA PHE A 139 -12.15 9.74 -9.48
C PHE A 139 -12.33 8.35 -10.13
N ASN A 140 -13.06 8.33 -11.25
CA ASN A 140 -13.47 7.09 -11.92
C ASN A 140 -12.32 6.22 -12.43
N GLU A 141 -11.14 6.78 -12.70
CA GLU A 141 -10.00 6.01 -13.22
C GLU A 141 -9.11 5.39 -12.15
N ILE A 142 -9.21 5.82 -10.88
CA ILE A 142 -8.35 5.29 -9.82
C ILE A 142 -8.74 3.84 -9.51
N ARG A 143 -7.79 2.92 -9.71
CA ARG A 143 -7.88 1.49 -9.40
C ARG A 143 -7.03 1.09 -8.20
N VAL A 144 -5.92 1.79 -7.97
CA VAL A 144 -4.98 1.52 -6.88
C VAL A 144 -4.87 2.76 -6.00
N LEU A 145 -5.23 2.64 -4.72
CA LEU A 145 -5.13 3.70 -3.74
C LEU A 145 -4.21 3.27 -2.59
N GLN A 146 -3.12 3.99 -2.40
CA GLN A 146 -2.23 3.86 -1.26
C GLN A 146 -2.29 5.14 -0.43
N ILE A 147 -2.56 5.01 0.86
CA ILE A 147 -2.61 6.14 1.78
C ILE A 147 -1.86 5.82 3.06
N GLU A 148 -0.91 6.66 3.45
CA GLU A 148 -0.16 6.46 4.68
C GLU A 148 -0.33 7.71 5.53
N ASP A 149 -0.68 7.50 6.80
CA ASP A 149 -0.81 8.55 7.81
C ASP A 149 -1.91 9.55 7.48
N PHE A 150 -2.96 9.05 6.84
CA PHE A 150 -4.09 9.83 6.39
C PHE A 150 -5.20 9.87 7.45
N SER A 151 -5.71 11.06 7.77
CA SER A 151 -6.63 11.23 8.90
C SER A 151 -8.08 10.79 8.63
N GLN A 152 -8.52 10.75 7.36
CA GLN A 152 -9.87 10.29 6.96
C GLN A 152 -9.87 9.43 5.69
N PRO A 153 -9.33 8.20 5.75
CA PRO A 153 -9.25 7.28 4.62
C PRO A 153 -10.57 7.05 3.88
N SER A 154 -11.67 6.93 4.62
CA SER A 154 -12.99 6.60 4.08
C SER A 154 -13.47 7.58 3.01
N MET A 155 -13.09 8.86 3.10
CA MET A 155 -13.49 9.87 2.11
C MET A 155 -12.84 9.64 0.76
N LEU A 156 -11.55 9.31 0.74
CA LEU A 156 -10.83 9.04 -0.50
C LEU A 156 -11.26 7.72 -1.12
N ILE A 157 -11.52 6.70 -0.29
CA ILE A 157 -12.05 5.42 -0.73
C ILE A 157 -13.38 5.64 -1.47
N ALA A 158 -14.34 6.34 -0.84
CA ALA A 158 -15.64 6.65 -1.44
C ALA A 158 -15.54 7.47 -2.74
N ALA A 159 -14.52 8.31 -2.89
CA ALA A 159 -14.28 9.07 -4.11
C ALA A 159 -13.76 8.23 -5.29
N CYS A 160 -13.35 6.97 -5.07
CA CYS A 160 -12.75 6.10 -6.08
C CYS A 160 -13.66 4.88 -6.36
N PRO A 161 -14.77 5.01 -7.11
CA PRO A 161 -15.80 3.96 -7.20
C PRO A 161 -15.28 2.63 -7.78
N ASN A 162 -14.30 2.69 -8.69
CA ASN A 162 -13.74 1.52 -9.37
C ASN A 162 -12.48 0.97 -8.67
N LEU A 163 -12.35 1.13 -7.36
CA LEU A 163 -11.15 0.73 -6.63
C LEU A 163 -10.95 -0.81 -6.63
N GLU A 164 -9.77 -1.26 -7.05
CA GLU A 164 -9.38 -2.68 -7.12
C GLU A 164 -8.37 -3.06 -6.03
N VAL A 165 -7.48 -2.13 -5.66
CA VAL A 165 -6.43 -2.33 -4.67
C VAL A 165 -6.40 -1.16 -3.69
N PHE A 166 -6.47 -1.48 -2.40
CA PHE A 166 -6.35 -0.51 -1.32
C PHE A 166 -5.17 -0.88 -0.40
N SER A 167 -4.31 0.10 -0.11
CA SER A 167 -3.21 -0.04 0.85
C SER A 167 -3.21 1.12 1.84
N SER A 168 -3.07 0.83 3.13
CA SER A 168 -2.91 1.85 4.17
C SER A 168 -1.95 1.43 5.29
N THR A 169 -1.47 2.39 6.07
CA THR A 169 -0.83 2.10 7.37
C THR A 169 -1.86 1.74 8.45
N TYR A 170 -1.46 0.89 9.39
CA TYR A 170 -2.19 0.51 10.59
C TYR A 170 -1.39 0.94 11.85
N PRO A 171 -2.03 1.50 12.89
CA PRO A 171 -3.47 1.69 13.05
C PRO A 171 -4.05 2.76 12.12
N ILE A 172 -5.19 2.44 11.50
CA ILE A 172 -5.90 3.36 10.61
C ILE A 172 -6.86 4.25 11.41
N ALA A 173 -6.99 5.51 11.04
CA ALA A 173 -7.98 6.40 11.65
C ALA A 173 -9.41 5.90 11.36
N LYS A 174 -10.26 5.87 12.39
CA LYS A 174 -11.68 5.46 12.30
C LYS A 174 -11.88 4.12 11.56
N PRO A 175 -11.32 3.01 12.07
CA PRO A 175 -11.25 1.73 11.34
C PRO A 175 -12.61 1.23 10.87
N LYS A 176 -13.65 1.28 11.73
CA LYS A 176 -15.01 0.86 11.36
C LYS A 176 -15.60 1.65 10.19
N THR A 177 -15.42 2.97 10.17
CA THR A 177 -15.89 3.82 9.06
C THR A 177 -15.12 3.52 7.78
N THR A 178 -13.80 3.32 7.90
CA THR A 178 -12.96 2.96 6.76
C THR A 178 -13.35 1.59 6.18
N PHE A 179 -13.53 0.56 7.02
CA PHE A 179 -13.94 -0.77 6.55
C PHE A 179 -15.32 -0.76 5.90
N LYS A 180 -16.25 0.07 6.38
CA LYS A 180 -17.54 0.28 5.70
C LYS A 180 -17.37 0.87 4.31
N ALA A 181 -16.54 1.91 4.17
CA ALA A 181 -16.26 2.49 2.86
C ALA A 181 -15.60 1.47 1.92
N ILE A 182 -14.65 0.67 2.43
CA ILE A 182 -14.02 -0.41 1.65
C ILE A 182 -15.06 -1.43 1.17
N ALA A 183 -16.02 -1.79 2.02
CA ALA A 183 -17.08 -2.75 1.70
C ALA A 183 -18.04 -2.29 0.59
N GLU A 184 -18.08 -0.99 0.28
CA GLU A 184 -18.89 -0.43 -0.81
C GLU A 184 -18.27 -0.66 -2.19
N HIS A 185 -17.06 -1.23 -2.29
CA HIS A 185 -16.35 -1.48 -3.55
C HIS A 185 -16.37 -2.97 -3.94
N PRO A 186 -17.31 -3.41 -4.79
CA PRO A 186 -17.42 -4.82 -5.18
C PRO A 186 -16.25 -5.33 -6.06
N GLN A 187 -15.52 -4.41 -6.71
CA GLN A 187 -14.36 -4.73 -7.55
C GLN A 187 -13.06 -4.85 -6.75
N LEU A 188 -13.08 -4.56 -5.45
CA LEU A 188 -11.89 -4.52 -4.63
C LEU A 188 -11.38 -5.94 -4.35
N THR A 189 -10.24 -6.28 -4.97
CA THR A 189 -9.65 -7.62 -4.86
C THR A 189 -8.54 -7.70 -3.82
N SER A 190 -7.91 -6.58 -3.45
CA SER A 190 -6.75 -6.58 -2.56
C SER A 190 -6.81 -5.47 -1.53
N VAL A 191 -6.75 -5.83 -0.24
CA VAL A 191 -6.65 -4.90 0.89
C VAL A 191 -5.37 -5.16 1.67
N ARG A 192 -4.56 -4.12 1.86
CA ARG A 192 -3.30 -4.20 2.59
C ARG A 192 -3.23 -3.16 3.70
N LEU A 193 -3.10 -3.62 4.94
CA LEU A 193 -2.96 -2.79 6.12
C LEU A 193 -1.55 -3.04 6.69
N GLN A 194 -0.61 -2.22 6.23
CA GLN A 194 0.82 -2.30 6.54
C GLN A 194 1.10 -1.73 7.92
N PRO A 195 2.19 -2.15 8.59
CA PRO A 195 2.54 -1.52 9.83
C PRO A 195 3.05 -0.11 9.58
N TYR A 196 2.85 0.76 10.55
CA TYR A 196 3.46 2.06 10.55
C TYR A 196 5.00 1.93 10.45
N GLY A 197 5.58 2.38 9.34
CA GLY A 197 6.98 2.11 8.96
C GLY A 197 8.07 2.84 9.75
N ARG A 198 7.75 3.54 10.84
CA ARG A 198 8.75 4.23 11.65
C ARG A 198 9.28 3.34 12.76
N LYS A 199 10.51 2.86 12.58
CA LYS A 199 11.29 2.06 13.56
C LYS A 199 11.43 2.75 14.92
N ASP A 200 11.28 4.07 14.99
CA ASP A 200 11.70 4.85 16.17
C ASP A 200 10.55 5.26 17.10
N MET A 201 9.30 4.89 16.79
CA MET A 201 8.15 5.24 17.64
C MET A 201 7.90 4.20 18.73
N HIS A 202 8.93 3.90 19.52
CA HIS A 202 8.85 3.09 20.75
C HIS A 202 8.03 3.74 21.88
N ILE A 203 7.55 4.97 21.69
CA ILE A 203 6.94 5.78 22.77
C ILE A 203 5.44 5.48 22.96
N ARG A 204 4.78 4.88 21.96
CA ARG A 204 3.41 4.35 22.11
C ARG A 204 3.38 3.03 21.37
N GLY A 205 3.50 1.92 22.10
CA GLY A 205 3.57 0.58 21.52
C GLY A 205 2.49 0.33 20.47
N PRO A 206 2.73 -0.56 19.49
CA PRO A 206 1.77 -0.83 18.43
C PRO A 206 0.45 -1.20 19.07
N ARG A 207 -0.59 -0.36 18.89
CA ARG A 207 -1.95 -0.74 19.27
C ARG A 207 -2.30 -1.93 18.40
N GLY A 208 -2.23 -3.11 18.99
CA GLY A 208 -2.52 -4.34 18.29
C GLY A 208 -3.93 -4.36 17.73
N TRP A 209 -4.20 -5.36 16.90
CA TRP A 209 -5.53 -5.68 16.45
C TRP A 209 -6.39 -6.08 17.65
N THR A 210 -7.47 -5.34 17.89
CA THR A 210 -8.49 -5.77 18.84
C THR A 210 -9.38 -6.82 18.20
N ARG A 211 -9.96 -7.71 19.04
CA ARG A 211 -10.95 -8.70 18.58
C ARG A 211 -12.13 -8.05 17.85
N GLY A 212 -12.56 -6.87 18.28
CA GLY A 212 -13.62 -6.11 17.64
C GLY A 212 -13.24 -5.67 16.22
N GLN A 213 -12.03 -5.15 16.01
CA GLN A 213 -11.55 -4.74 14.69
C GLN A 213 -11.38 -5.92 13.74
N LEU A 214 -10.86 -7.05 14.22
CA LEU A 214 -10.77 -8.26 13.41
C LEU A 214 -12.16 -8.72 13.00
N LYS A 215 -13.12 -8.78 13.93
CA LYS A 215 -14.52 -9.10 13.61
C LYS A 215 -15.13 -8.13 12.60
N ASP A 216 -14.84 -6.83 12.71
CA ASP A 216 -15.31 -5.83 11.76
C ASP A 216 -14.74 -6.08 10.36
N ILE A 217 -13.44 -6.34 10.22
CA ILE A 217 -12.81 -6.72 8.94
C ILE A 217 -13.50 -7.95 8.34
N CYS A 218 -13.64 -8.99 9.14
CA CYS A 218 -14.25 -10.26 8.75
C CYS A 218 -15.69 -10.10 8.25
N SER A 219 -16.45 -9.20 8.88
CA SER A 219 -17.87 -8.99 8.53
C SER A 219 -18.08 -8.01 7.37
N LEU A 220 -17.17 -7.05 7.19
CA LEU A 220 -17.33 -5.96 6.21
C LEU A 220 -16.60 -6.23 4.89
N LEU A 221 -15.42 -6.85 4.91
CA LEU A 221 -14.60 -7.03 3.70
C LEU A 221 -14.99 -8.26 2.88
N LYS A 222 -16.22 -8.29 2.38
CA LYS A 222 -16.72 -9.35 1.51
C LYS A 222 -16.19 -9.16 0.08
N GLY A 223 -15.75 -10.24 -0.57
CA GLY A 223 -15.27 -10.22 -1.96
C GLY A 223 -13.78 -9.85 -2.13
N VAL A 224 -13.08 -9.50 -1.06
CA VAL A 224 -11.62 -9.29 -1.09
C VAL A 224 -10.92 -10.64 -1.23
N LYS A 225 -10.11 -10.80 -2.28
CA LYS A 225 -9.34 -12.04 -2.52
C LYS A 225 -8.02 -12.07 -1.78
N LYS A 226 -7.35 -10.91 -1.64
CA LYS A 226 -6.03 -10.80 -1.02
C LYS A 226 -6.10 -9.86 0.18
N LEU A 227 -5.87 -10.39 1.37
CA LEU A 227 -5.90 -9.64 2.62
C LEU A 227 -4.54 -9.68 3.29
N PHE A 228 -3.94 -8.50 3.49
CA PHE A 228 -2.68 -8.36 4.20
C PHE A 228 -2.93 -7.58 5.50
N LEU A 229 -2.75 -8.22 6.65
CA LEU A 229 -2.88 -7.62 7.96
C LEU A 229 -1.53 -7.62 8.65
N ALA A 230 -0.97 -6.43 8.83
CA ALA A 230 0.23 -6.27 9.62
C ALA A 230 -0.05 -5.60 10.97
N GLY A 231 0.83 -5.87 11.93
CA GLY A 231 0.77 -5.30 13.27
C GLY A 231 0.61 -6.38 14.32
N HIS A 232 0.73 -5.98 15.59
CA HIS A 232 0.60 -6.91 16.71
C HIS A 232 -0.81 -7.50 16.74
N LEU A 233 -0.95 -8.83 16.76
CA LEU A 233 -2.27 -9.46 16.76
C LEU A 233 -2.82 -9.70 18.17
N GLY A 234 -2.16 -9.27 19.24
CA GLY A 234 -2.72 -9.30 20.60
C GLY A 234 -2.89 -10.70 21.22
N TYR A 235 -2.69 -11.78 20.46
CA TYR A 235 -2.98 -13.14 20.92
C TYR A 235 -1.73 -13.83 21.46
N ASN A 236 -1.89 -14.29 22.70
CA ASN A 236 -0.91 -14.99 23.53
C ASN A 236 -0.84 -16.51 23.23
N THR A 237 -1.74 -17.05 22.41
CA THR A 237 -1.68 -18.44 21.92
C THR A 237 -2.09 -18.58 20.45
N GLU A 238 -1.54 -19.59 19.79
CA GLU A 238 -1.87 -20.00 18.41
C GLU A 238 -3.38 -20.25 18.24
N THR A 239 -3.97 -20.98 19.19
CA THR A 239 -5.39 -21.33 19.20
C THR A 239 -6.29 -20.11 19.30
N LEU A 240 -5.94 -19.12 20.14
CA LEU A 240 -6.72 -17.90 20.26
C LEU A 240 -6.68 -17.06 18.98
N LEU A 241 -5.53 -17.01 18.30
CA LEU A 241 -5.43 -16.33 17.00
C LEU A 241 -6.32 -16.99 15.95
N VAL A 242 -6.20 -18.32 15.79
CA VAL A 242 -7.02 -19.09 14.82
C VAL A 242 -8.51 -18.98 15.16
N ASN A 243 -8.87 -18.92 16.45
CA ASN A 243 -10.25 -18.76 16.90
C ASN A 243 -10.80 -17.35 16.72
N ALA A 244 -9.96 -16.33 16.82
CA ALA A 244 -10.38 -14.94 16.69
C ALA A 244 -10.42 -14.47 15.24
N LEU A 245 -9.55 -15.00 14.38
CA LEU A 245 -9.47 -14.61 12.98
C LEU A 245 -10.48 -15.41 12.15
N CYS A 246 -11.70 -14.89 12.05
CA CYS A 246 -12.72 -15.43 11.15
C CYS A 246 -12.52 -14.89 9.73
N VAL A 247 -11.51 -15.35 8.99
CA VAL A 247 -11.16 -14.80 7.66
C VAL A 247 -12.41 -14.57 6.79
N PRO A 248 -12.61 -13.37 6.22
CA PRO A 248 -13.80 -13.07 5.43
C PRO A 248 -14.00 -14.06 4.28
N ASP A 249 -15.26 -14.37 3.98
CA ASP A 249 -15.62 -15.23 2.86
C ASP A 249 -15.11 -14.64 1.53
N GLY A 250 -14.39 -15.47 0.76
CA GLY A 250 -13.82 -15.10 -0.53
C GLY A 250 -12.34 -14.70 -0.49
N VAL A 251 -11.72 -14.59 0.70
CA VAL A 251 -10.27 -14.39 0.81
C VAL A 251 -9.54 -15.67 0.41
N GLU A 252 -8.82 -15.59 -0.69
CA GLU A 252 -7.99 -16.68 -1.24
C GLU A 252 -6.56 -16.62 -0.69
N TRP A 253 -6.04 -15.42 -0.40
CA TRP A 253 -4.69 -15.21 0.11
C TRP A 253 -4.68 -14.30 1.33
N LEU A 254 -4.20 -14.84 2.44
CA LEU A 254 -4.02 -14.12 3.69
C LEU A 254 -2.52 -13.95 3.99
N ASN A 255 -2.09 -12.72 4.24
CA ASN A 255 -0.76 -12.42 4.75
C ASN A 255 -0.88 -11.79 6.13
N LEU A 256 -0.25 -12.40 7.14
CA LEU A 256 -0.24 -11.90 8.51
C LEU A 256 1.19 -11.56 8.92
N SER A 257 1.42 -10.34 9.37
CA SER A 257 2.64 -10.03 10.13
C SER A 257 2.34 -10.27 11.61
N VAL A 258 2.73 -11.43 12.13
CA VAL A 258 2.40 -11.89 13.49
C VAL A 258 3.55 -11.57 14.45
N GLU A 259 3.19 -11.01 15.60
CA GLU A 259 4.05 -10.96 16.78
C GLU A 259 3.35 -11.73 17.90
N ILE A 260 3.91 -12.88 18.31
CA ILE A 260 3.33 -13.70 19.40
C ILE A 260 4.10 -13.38 20.68
N ASN A 261 3.45 -12.64 21.56
CA ASN A 261 3.95 -12.43 22.92
C ASN A 261 3.42 -13.56 23.81
N ARG A 262 4.33 -14.41 24.30
CA ARG A 262 4.01 -15.19 25.50
C ARG A 262 4.34 -14.31 26.69
N HIS A 263 3.32 -13.80 27.37
CA HIS A 263 3.49 -13.30 28.73
C HIS A 263 4.05 -14.46 29.55
N VAL A 264 5.28 -14.32 30.01
CA VAL A 264 5.79 -15.17 31.07
C VAL A 264 5.19 -14.57 32.33
N ASN A 265 4.14 -15.19 32.87
CA ASN A 265 3.71 -14.92 34.23
C ASN A 265 4.84 -15.37 35.15
N ASN A 266 5.83 -14.52 35.37
CA ASN A 266 6.71 -14.67 36.51
C ASN A 266 5.87 -14.30 37.73
N GLY A 267 5.28 -15.32 38.37
CA GLY A 267 4.73 -15.21 39.71
C GLY A 267 5.87 -14.84 40.65
N GLY A 268 6.07 -13.55 40.85
CA GLY A 268 7.12 -13.00 41.71
C GLY A 268 6.87 -11.52 41.89
N LEU A 269 6.48 -11.15 43.10
CA LEU A 269 6.31 -9.78 43.60
C LEU A 269 7.45 -8.90 43.09
N TYR A 270 7.16 -7.88 42.27
CA TYR A 270 7.85 -6.58 42.26
C TYR A 270 7.02 -5.62 41.40
N ASP A 271 6.43 -4.61 42.05
CA ASP A 271 5.42 -3.68 41.57
C ASP A 271 5.90 -2.59 40.58
N GLU A 272 6.93 -2.84 39.77
CA GLU A 272 7.44 -1.85 38.80
C GLU A 272 7.75 -2.44 37.40
N TYR A 273 6.95 -3.43 36.96
CA TYR A 273 7.12 -4.14 35.70
C TYR A 273 7.17 -3.22 34.46
N ARG A 274 8.38 -2.85 34.04
CA ARG A 274 8.77 -3.01 32.63
C ARG A 274 8.50 -4.47 32.28
N GLU A 275 7.34 -4.76 31.68
CA GLU A 275 7.07 -6.07 31.09
C GLU A 275 8.20 -6.40 30.11
N MET A 276 9.14 -7.25 30.54
CA MET A 276 10.08 -7.89 29.63
C MET A 276 9.28 -8.86 28.77
N VAL A 277 8.73 -8.34 27.67
CA VAL A 277 8.17 -9.13 26.59
C VAL A 277 9.32 -9.91 25.97
N VAL A 278 9.55 -11.13 26.47
CA VAL A 278 10.45 -12.07 25.79
C VAL A 278 9.70 -12.59 24.58
N SER A 279 9.85 -11.90 23.45
CA SER A 279 9.38 -12.36 22.14
C SER A 279 10.10 -13.68 21.82
N ARG A 280 9.51 -14.83 22.16
CA ARG A 280 10.04 -16.11 21.68
C ARG A 280 9.89 -16.14 20.17
N ARG A 281 10.99 -16.46 19.49
CA ARG A 281 10.98 -16.70 18.04
C ARG A 281 9.90 -17.73 17.72
N MET A 282 9.04 -17.39 16.76
CA MET A 282 8.05 -18.33 16.26
C MET A 282 8.76 -19.58 15.74
N THR A 283 8.35 -20.75 16.22
CA THR A 283 8.90 -22.01 15.72
C THR A 283 8.22 -22.40 14.41
N PRO A 284 8.89 -23.13 13.51
CA PRO A 284 8.22 -23.72 12.35
C PRO A 284 6.95 -24.50 12.72
N ARG A 285 6.98 -25.24 13.83
CA ARG A 285 5.82 -25.99 14.34
C ARG A 285 4.62 -25.09 14.65
N SER A 286 4.88 -23.93 15.26
CA SER A 286 3.85 -22.94 15.56
C SER A 286 3.29 -22.30 14.30
N ALA A 287 4.15 -21.96 13.33
CA ALA A 287 3.73 -21.40 12.05
C ALA A 287 2.85 -22.39 11.27
N ASN A 288 3.20 -23.68 11.31
CA ASN A 288 2.42 -24.75 10.70
C ASN A 288 1.03 -24.86 11.34
N ARG A 289 0.96 -24.92 12.67
CA ARG A 289 -0.32 -25.01 13.39
C ARG A 289 -1.27 -23.86 13.10
N ILE A 290 -0.76 -22.63 13.03
CA ILE A 290 -1.58 -21.47 12.66
C ILE A 290 -2.06 -21.60 11.22
N SER A 291 -1.14 -21.90 10.29
CA SER A 291 -1.47 -21.97 8.87
C SER A 291 -2.47 -23.09 8.57
N GLU A 292 -2.26 -24.28 9.12
CA GLU A 292 -3.19 -25.42 9.04
C GLU A 292 -4.53 -25.10 9.70
N GLY A 293 -4.51 -24.48 10.88
CA GLY A 293 -5.71 -24.08 11.59
C GLY A 293 -6.57 -23.09 10.79
N LEU A 294 -5.94 -22.12 10.12
CA LEU A 294 -6.62 -21.15 9.25
C LEU A 294 -7.13 -21.81 7.98
N LEU A 295 -6.31 -22.60 7.28
CA LEU A 295 -6.71 -23.29 6.05
C LEU A 295 -7.84 -24.31 6.27
N ARG A 296 -7.86 -25.00 7.41
CA ARG A 296 -8.97 -25.92 7.76
C ARG A 296 -10.26 -25.20 8.08
N ARG A 297 -10.20 -24.01 8.68
CA ARG A 297 -11.38 -23.25 9.11
C ARG A 297 -11.97 -22.36 8.03
N CYS A 298 -11.17 -21.99 7.04
CA CYS A 298 -11.54 -21.02 6.03
C CYS A 298 -11.48 -21.71 4.65
N PRO A 299 -12.60 -22.26 4.16
CA PRO A 299 -12.61 -23.03 2.91
C PRO A 299 -12.15 -22.23 1.69
N SER A 300 -12.38 -20.92 1.67
CA SER A 300 -11.95 -20.06 0.55
C SER A 300 -10.44 -19.83 0.50
N LEU A 301 -9.72 -20.11 1.59
CA LEU A 301 -8.31 -19.78 1.74
C LEU A 301 -7.43 -20.80 1.01
N LEU A 302 -6.62 -20.31 0.08
CA LEU A 302 -5.68 -21.11 -0.71
C LEU A 302 -4.23 -20.90 -0.26
N GLN A 303 -3.91 -19.72 0.28
CA GLN A 303 -2.57 -19.40 0.74
C GLN A 303 -2.57 -18.60 2.04
N VAL A 304 -1.69 -18.98 2.96
CA VAL A 304 -1.37 -18.24 4.18
C VAL A 304 0.12 -17.95 4.23
N ASP A 305 0.45 -16.66 4.30
CA ASP A 305 1.81 -16.20 4.53
C ASP A 305 1.91 -15.60 5.94
N LEU A 306 2.82 -16.14 6.74
CA LEU A 306 3.14 -15.62 8.07
C LEU A 306 4.51 -14.95 8.01
N ARG A 307 4.53 -13.64 8.26
CA ARG A 307 5.73 -12.82 8.43
C ARG A 307 5.92 -12.50 9.91
N PHE A 308 7.16 -12.46 10.38
CA PHE A 308 7.46 -12.23 11.79
C PHE A 308 8.38 -11.03 11.93
N TYR A 309 8.04 -10.12 12.85
CA TYR A 309 8.93 -9.02 13.20
C TYR A 309 10.23 -9.57 13.78
N ASN A 310 11.37 -9.00 13.37
CA ASN A 310 12.72 -9.35 13.83
C ASN A 310 13.23 -10.74 13.40
N VAL A 311 12.61 -11.39 12.40
CA VAL A 311 13.10 -12.67 11.87
C VAL A 311 13.32 -12.59 10.36
N THR A 312 14.45 -13.09 9.87
CA THR A 312 14.80 -13.23 8.44
C THR A 312 14.03 -14.35 7.73
N HIS A 313 12.90 -14.79 8.28
CA HIS A 313 12.15 -15.94 7.77
C HIS A 313 10.67 -15.60 7.66
N SER A 314 10.09 -15.95 6.52
CA SER A 314 8.65 -16.02 6.32
C SER A 314 8.24 -17.47 6.11
N TYR A 315 7.02 -17.81 6.52
CA TYR A 315 6.46 -19.13 6.31
C TYR A 315 5.28 -18.98 5.37
N SER A 316 5.23 -19.79 4.32
CA SER A 316 4.12 -19.80 3.38
C SER A 316 3.52 -21.20 3.36
N ALA A 317 2.21 -21.29 3.51
CA ALA A 317 1.45 -22.51 3.39
C ALA A 317 0.46 -22.36 2.24
N GLN A 318 0.40 -23.36 1.36
CA GLN A 318 -0.52 -23.38 0.22
C GLN A 318 -1.36 -24.66 0.25
N ALA A 319 -2.67 -24.51 0.05
CA ALA A 319 -3.58 -25.60 -0.23
C ALA A 319 -3.90 -25.60 -1.74
N ARG A 320 -3.80 -26.76 -2.40
CA ARG A 320 -4.10 -26.88 -3.84
C ARG A 320 -5.61 -26.75 -4.12
N VAL A 321 -6.42 -27.20 -3.18
CA VAL A 321 -7.88 -27.10 -3.15
C VAL A 321 -8.30 -26.88 -1.69
N ALA A 322 -9.36 -26.09 -1.48
CA ALA A 322 -10.03 -25.96 -0.20
C ALA A 322 -10.16 -27.31 0.53
N GLY A 323 -9.66 -27.43 1.76
CA GLY A 323 -9.79 -28.65 2.57
C GLY A 323 -8.78 -29.77 2.29
N THR A 324 -7.77 -29.57 1.42
CA THR A 324 -6.65 -30.52 1.25
C THR A 324 -5.52 -30.28 2.25
N GLU A 325 -4.66 -31.29 2.47
CA GLU A 325 -3.47 -31.11 3.30
C GLU A 325 -2.56 -30.02 2.71
N PRO A 326 -2.21 -28.99 3.50
CA PRO A 326 -1.44 -27.87 2.98
C PRO A 326 0.04 -28.24 2.83
N LYS A 327 0.64 -27.83 1.71
CA LYS A 327 2.09 -27.89 1.52
C LYS A 327 2.71 -26.65 2.14
N ILE A 328 3.53 -26.85 3.17
CA ILE A 328 4.18 -25.76 3.89
C ILE A 328 5.62 -25.62 3.43
N THR A 329 5.98 -24.40 3.03
CA THR A 329 7.32 -24.06 2.56
C THR A 329 7.90 -22.97 3.46
N ARG A 330 9.05 -23.24 4.07
CA ARG A 330 9.83 -22.22 4.77
C ARG A 330 10.60 -21.41 3.74
N VAL A 331 10.40 -20.10 3.72
CA VAL A 331 11.09 -19.19 2.81
C VAL A 331 12.08 -18.36 3.63
N LYS A 332 13.37 -18.51 3.35
CA LYS A 332 14.40 -17.61 3.89
C LYS A 332 14.26 -16.28 3.15
N LEU A 333 13.96 -15.21 3.88
CA LEU A 333 14.00 -13.88 3.32
C LEU A 333 15.49 -13.54 3.17
N ALA A 334 15.96 -13.38 1.94
CA ALA A 334 17.19 -12.62 1.71
C ALA A 334 16.97 -11.25 2.37
N CYS A 335 17.97 -10.71 3.08
CA CYS A 335 17.90 -9.41 3.72
C CYS A 335 17.42 -8.37 2.68
N LEU A 336 16.12 -8.09 2.68
CA LEU A 336 15.51 -7.03 1.90
C LEU A 336 15.67 -5.78 2.77
N ASP A 337 16.85 -5.18 2.65
CA ASP A 337 17.06 -3.81 3.06
C ASP A 337 15.97 -2.93 2.47
N ALA A 338 15.31 -2.20 3.35
CA ALA A 338 14.39 -1.10 3.10
C ALA A 338 13.21 -1.40 2.15
N VAL A 339 12.02 -1.12 2.66
CA VAL A 339 10.87 -0.56 1.95
C VAL A 339 11.27 0.07 0.60
N ARG A 340 11.30 -0.74 -0.47
CA ARG A 340 11.11 -0.26 -1.82
C ARG A 340 9.63 -0.46 -2.11
N PRO A 341 8.88 0.59 -2.48
CA PRO A 341 7.56 0.38 -3.06
C PRO A 341 7.81 -0.38 -4.37
N PHE A 342 7.35 -1.64 -4.42
CA PHE A 342 7.23 -2.51 -5.60
C PHE A 342 8.39 -2.54 -6.63
N PRO A 343 8.97 -3.73 -6.87
CA PRO A 343 9.31 -4.18 -8.21
C PRO A 343 8.28 -5.24 -8.65
N GLY A 344 7.50 -4.92 -9.69
CA GLY A 344 6.83 -5.92 -10.53
C GLY A 344 5.48 -6.46 -10.04
N MET A 345 4.40 -5.95 -10.61
CA MET A 345 3.26 -6.78 -11.00
C MET A 345 2.92 -6.41 -12.46
N ILE A 346 3.41 -7.24 -13.39
CA ILE A 346 2.81 -7.46 -14.72
C ILE A 346 2.10 -8.80 -14.61
#